data_AF-A0A7J4SZF3-F1
#
_entry.id   AF-A0A7J4SZF3-F1
#
_cell.length_a   1.000
_cell.length_b   1.000
_cell.length_c   1.000
_cell.angle_alpha   90.00
_cell.angle_beta   90.00
_cell.angle_gamma   90.00
#
_symmetry.space_group_name_H-M   'P 1'
#
loop_
_entity.id
_entity.type
_entity.pdbx_description
1 polymer ?
#
loop_
_entity_poly.entity_id
_entity_poly.type
_entity_poly.pdbx_seq_one_letter_code
_entity_poly.pdbx_strand_id
1 'polypeptide(L)'
;MDSLLDAFSPFKNKLNWLLIALPLAVYFNYDHNLTMAFLFSMIAIMPLAFLMGKGTEEIALRTGEAIGGFLNATFGNAAELIIVGLAIYAASQDPEIVDTMVTVTQASLIGSILGNMLLVLGLALVWGGIKHKEQTFNSDAIQMNGTLLLLAIVAFIIPSALHYSGGTTADVKVISRYAAIVLLVIYGLALLFQLKTHAHVFATEPGHGHHEDPTMTNKDAWILLIAATVLVAWMAHILVHSLEAAVDEWGLPELFIGVILLPFFGNAAEHFTAVIVAGKDKMDLSIAIAIGSSVQIALFAAPAMILFAWAVGVPLTLEFGMLETAATFVAVLVVNSILADGKSNWLEGVMLLGSYVILALAFLQL
;
A
#
# COMPACT_ATOMS: atom_id res chain seq x y z
N MET A 1 9.36 28.88 -2.55
CA MET A 1 8.62 27.89 -1.75
C MET A 1 7.23 27.78 -2.30
N ASP A 2 6.77 26.57 -2.58
CA ASP A 2 5.37 26.31 -2.87
C ASP A 2 4.54 26.65 -1.62
N SER A 3 3.43 27.36 -1.82
CA SER A 3 2.47 27.61 -0.76
C SER A 3 1.60 26.38 -0.51
N LEU A 4 0.93 26.30 0.65
CA LEU A 4 -0.06 25.25 0.92
C LEU A 4 -1.13 25.16 -0.20
N LEU A 5 -1.59 26.31 -0.72
CA LEU A 5 -2.60 26.36 -1.79
C LEU A 5 -2.07 25.81 -3.11
N ASP A 6 -0.78 25.95 -3.37
CA ASP A 6 -0.14 25.37 -4.56
C ASP A 6 -0.18 23.85 -4.55
N ALA A 7 -0.11 23.23 -3.36
CA ALA A 7 -0.21 21.78 -3.23
C ALA A 7 -1.57 21.25 -3.71
N PHE A 8 -2.66 21.97 -3.45
CA PHE A 8 -4.02 21.61 -3.89
C PHE A 8 -4.36 22.05 -5.32
N SER A 9 -3.46 22.78 -6.00
CA SER A 9 -3.76 23.33 -7.32
C SER A 9 -3.83 22.23 -8.40
N PRO A 10 -4.95 22.12 -9.15
CA PRO A 10 -5.10 21.16 -10.25
C PRO A 10 -4.26 21.51 -11.48
N PHE A 11 -3.73 22.73 -11.55
CA PHE A 11 -2.84 23.16 -12.61
C PHE A 11 -1.38 22.77 -12.37
N LYS A 12 -0.98 22.60 -11.10
CA LYS A 12 0.36 22.10 -10.73
C LYS A 12 0.41 20.58 -10.72
N ASN A 13 -0.62 19.94 -10.17
CA ASN A 13 -0.77 18.50 -10.20
C ASN A 13 -2.13 18.11 -10.79
N LYS A 14 -2.11 17.45 -11.95
CA LYS A 14 -3.34 17.01 -12.64
C LYS A 14 -4.17 16.04 -11.80
N LEU A 15 -3.56 15.32 -10.85
CA LEU A 15 -4.30 14.43 -9.96
C LEU A 15 -5.30 15.18 -9.09
N ASN A 16 -5.02 16.44 -8.73
CA ASN A 16 -5.90 17.25 -7.90
C ASN A 16 -7.24 17.59 -8.58
N TRP A 17 -7.39 17.37 -9.90
CA TRP A 17 -8.72 17.44 -10.55
C TRP A 17 -9.70 16.43 -9.94
N LEU A 18 -9.20 15.31 -9.43
CA LEU A 18 -10.01 14.29 -8.76
C LEU A 18 -10.54 14.76 -7.39
N LEU A 19 -10.04 15.87 -6.82
CA LEU A 19 -10.58 16.42 -5.57
C LEU A 19 -12.04 16.89 -5.71
N ILE A 20 -12.54 17.08 -6.93
CA ILE A 20 -13.96 17.32 -7.19
C ILE A 20 -14.83 16.13 -6.74
N ALA A 21 -14.26 14.93 -6.66
CA ALA A 21 -14.96 13.76 -6.12
C ALA A 21 -15.28 13.89 -4.62
N LEU A 22 -14.54 14.70 -3.86
CA LEU A 22 -14.77 14.90 -2.43
C LEU A 22 -16.16 15.49 -2.13
N PRO A 23 -16.56 16.66 -2.66
CA PRO A 23 -17.91 17.18 -2.43
C PRO A 23 -18.99 16.29 -3.05
N LEU A 24 -18.71 15.55 -4.13
CA LEU A 24 -19.64 14.58 -4.71
C LEU A 24 -19.88 13.39 -3.78
N ALA A 25 -18.83 12.84 -3.17
CA ALA A 25 -18.95 11.76 -2.19
C ALA A 25 -19.83 12.18 -1.01
N VAL A 26 -19.61 13.38 -0.48
CA VAL A 26 -20.42 13.94 0.62
C VAL A 26 -21.86 14.15 0.18
N TYR A 27 -22.10 14.67 -1.03
CA TYR A 27 -23.44 14.86 -1.57
C TYR A 27 -24.20 13.53 -1.71
N PHE A 28 -23.62 12.52 -2.34
CA PHE A 28 -24.26 11.22 -2.54
C PHE A 28 -24.48 10.47 -1.23
N ASN A 29 -23.55 10.61 -0.27
CA ASN A 29 -23.73 10.08 1.07
C ASN A 29 -24.93 10.72 1.78
N TYR A 30 -25.11 12.05 1.64
CA TYR A 30 -26.27 12.76 2.18
C TYR A 30 -27.58 12.39 1.47
N ASP A 31 -27.53 12.16 0.16
CA ASP A 31 -28.67 11.72 -0.67
C ASP A 31 -29.00 10.22 -0.49
N HIS A 32 -28.26 9.50 0.38
CA HIS A 32 -28.39 8.07 0.63
C HIS A 32 -28.16 7.20 -0.62
N ASN A 33 -27.47 7.73 -1.63
CA ASN A 33 -26.98 6.94 -2.76
C ASN A 33 -25.59 6.37 -2.42
N LEU A 34 -25.61 5.28 -1.64
CA LEU A 34 -24.41 4.67 -1.07
C LEU A 34 -23.42 4.21 -2.14
N THR A 35 -23.91 3.62 -3.23
CA THR A 35 -23.05 3.14 -4.33
C THR A 35 -22.27 4.27 -5.00
N MET A 36 -22.89 5.43 -5.24
CA MET A 36 -22.16 6.60 -5.73
C MET A 36 -21.26 7.21 -4.65
N ALA A 37 -21.70 7.21 -3.38
CA ALA A 37 -20.86 7.65 -2.26
C ALA A 37 -19.57 6.81 -2.16
N PHE A 38 -19.68 5.50 -2.35
CA PHE A 38 -18.55 4.56 -2.42
C PHE A 38 -17.61 4.92 -3.57
N LEU A 39 -18.14 5.07 -4.79
CA LEU A 39 -17.33 5.41 -5.97
C LEU A 39 -16.55 6.71 -5.78
N PHE A 40 -17.24 7.78 -5.40
CA PHE A 40 -16.64 9.10 -5.31
C PHE A 40 -15.72 9.24 -4.08
N SER A 41 -15.99 8.55 -2.97
CA SER A 41 -15.06 8.53 -1.83
C SER A 41 -13.75 7.83 -2.21
N MET A 42 -13.82 6.70 -2.92
CA MET A 42 -12.65 6.00 -3.44
C MET A 42 -11.83 6.87 -4.40
N ILE A 43 -12.49 7.54 -5.36
CA ILE A 43 -11.80 8.48 -6.28
C ILE A 43 -11.18 9.67 -5.52
N ALA A 44 -11.85 10.18 -4.48
CA ALA A 44 -11.35 11.29 -3.68
C ALA A 44 -10.13 10.91 -2.82
N ILE A 45 -10.04 9.65 -2.36
CA ILE A 45 -8.90 9.17 -1.57
C ILE A 45 -7.60 9.26 -2.38
N MET A 46 -7.61 8.94 -3.67
CA MET A 46 -6.39 8.93 -4.51
C MET A 46 -5.57 10.25 -4.50
N PRO A 47 -6.14 11.44 -4.82
CA PRO A 47 -5.40 12.69 -4.70
C PRO A 47 -5.07 13.05 -3.25
N LEU A 48 -5.92 12.70 -2.29
CA LEU A 48 -5.68 13.01 -0.87
C LEU A 48 -4.51 12.19 -0.31
N ALA A 49 -4.42 10.90 -0.63
CA ALA A 49 -3.31 10.02 -0.30
C ALA A 49 -2.00 10.54 -0.91
N PHE A 50 -2.04 10.98 -2.18
CA PHE A 50 -0.90 11.64 -2.82
C PHE A 50 -0.44 12.89 -2.05
N LEU A 51 -1.37 13.78 -1.66
CA LEU A 51 -1.05 14.99 -0.90
C LEU A 51 -0.49 14.68 0.51
N MET A 52 -1.03 13.65 1.14
CA MET A 52 -0.54 13.15 2.43
C MET A 52 0.90 12.61 2.31
N GLY A 53 1.20 11.85 1.25
CA GLY A 53 2.56 11.39 0.93
C GLY A 53 3.51 12.56 0.71
N LYS A 54 3.12 13.56 -0.09
CA LYS A 54 3.93 14.78 -0.30
C LYS A 54 4.21 15.53 1.02
N GLY A 55 3.21 15.66 1.89
CA GLY A 55 3.40 16.26 3.22
C GLY A 55 4.40 15.49 4.08
N THR A 56 4.31 14.16 4.05
CA THR A 56 5.23 13.26 4.76
C THR A 56 6.67 13.42 4.27
N GLU A 57 6.87 13.42 2.95
CA GLU A 57 8.18 13.58 2.32
C GLU A 57 8.82 14.93 2.69
N GLU A 58 8.06 16.03 2.61
CA GLU A 58 8.53 17.37 2.97
C GLU A 58 8.94 17.51 4.45
N ILE A 59 8.32 16.74 5.34
CA ILE A 59 8.72 16.66 6.75
C ILE A 59 9.96 15.78 6.88
N ALA A 60 9.97 14.62 6.22
CA ALA A 60 11.08 13.66 6.27
C ALA A 60 12.41 14.30 5.84
N LEU A 61 12.40 15.14 4.79
CA LEU A 61 13.56 15.89 4.29
C LEU A 61 14.21 16.83 5.33
N ARG A 62 13.48 17.20 6.40
CA ARG A 62 13.97 18.07 7.48
C ARG A 62 14.37 17.30 8.73
N THR A 63 14.13 15.99 8.74
CA THR A 63 14.43 15.10 9.86
C THR A 63 15.67 14.29 9.57
N GLY A 64 16.32 13.76 10.61
CA GLY A 64 17.44 12.84 10.39
C GLY A 64 17.00 11.57 9.67
N GLU A 65 17.90 10.93 8.94
CA GLU A 65 17.64 9.73 8.12
C GLU A 65 16.78 8.67 8.82
N ALA A 66 17.07 8.40 10.10
CA ALA A 66 16.29 7.46 10.91
C ALA A 66 14.83 7.90 11.16
N ILE A 67 14.62 9.17 11.49
CA ILE A 67 13.28 9.72 11.77
C ILE A 67 12.50 9.88 10.46
N GLY A 68 13.15 10.34 9.40
CA GLY A 68 12.56 10.47 8.07
C GLY A 68 12.13 9.12 7.49
N GLY A 69 12.98 8.10 7.63
CA GLY A 69 12.63 6.73 7.25
C GLY A 69 11.43 6.18 8.02
N PHE A 70 11.37 6.42 9.35
CA PHE A 70 10.22 6.03 10.16
C PHE A 70 8.93 6.76 9.78
N LEU A 71 9.00 8.08 9.55
CA LEU A 71 7.85 8.88 9.12
C LEU A 71 7.32 8.42 7.77
N ASN A 72 8.21 8.22 6.79
CA ASN A 72 7.85 7.69 5.48
C ASN A 72 7.23 6.29 5.60
N ALA A 73 7.78 5.43 6.45
CA ALA A 73 7.22 4.10 6.63
C ALA A 73 5.82 4.09 7.27
N THR A 74 5.55 5.04 8.17
CA THR A 74 4.27 5.12 8.87
C THR A 74 3.22 5.84 8.02
N PHE A 75 3.55 7.03 7.53
CA PHE A 75 2.60 7.90 6.84
C PHE A 75 2.54 7.66 5.33
N GLY A 76 3.55 7.03 4.72
CA GLY A 76 3.50 6.59 3.32
C GLY A 76 2.37 5.57 3.08
N ASN A 77 2.14 4.70 4.07
CA ASN A 77 1.07 3.71 4.07
C ASN A 77 -0.15 4.10 4.93
N ALA A 78 -0.25 5.37 5.37
CA ALA A 78 -1.31 5.76 6.29
C ALA A 78 -2.71 5.68 5.67
N ALA A 79 -2.86 5.87 4.36
CA ALA A 79 -4.18 5.83 3.73
C ALA A 79 -4.76 4.42 3.82
N GLU A 80 -3.95 3.42 3.49
CA GLU A 80 -4.26 2.00 3.64
C GLU A 80 -4.59 1.65 5.10
N LEU A 81 -3.73 2.05 6.04
CA LEU A 81 -3.94 1.81 7.48
C LEU A 81 -5.23 2.45 8.01
N ILE A 82 -5.61 3.62 7.49
CA ILE A 82 -6.84 4.32 7.86
C ILE A 82 -8.05 3.57 7.29
N ILE A 83 -8.02 3.17 6.02
CA ILE A 83 -9.12 2.44 5.37
C ILE A 83 -9.36 1.11 6.09
N VAL A 84 -8.31 0.31 6.24
CA VAL A 84 -8.38 -1.00 6.90
C VAL A 84 -8.72 -0.85 8.39
N GLY A 85 -8.12 0.12 9.08
CA GLY A 85 -8.42 0.38 10.48
C GLY A 85 -9.88 0.78 10.70
N LEU A 86 -10.46 1.60 9.81
CA LEU A 86 -11.88 1.95 9.87
C LEU A 86 -12.80 0.79 9.49
N ALA A 87 -12.40 -0.08 8.55
CA ALA A 87 -13.14 -1.30 8.25
C ALA A 87 -13.22 -2.24 9.46
N ILE A 88 -12.08 -2.47 10.14
CA ILE A 88 -12.03 -3.25 11.38
C ILE A 88 -12.84 -2.57 12.49
N TYR A 89 -12.76 -1.24 12.61
CA TYR A 89 -13.54 -0.52 13.61
C TYR A 89 -15.05 -0.64 13.33
N ALA A 90 -15.49 -0.49 12.08
CA ALA A 90 -16.89 -0.67 11.69
C ALA A 90 -17.37 -2.09 12.02
N ALA A 91 -16.58 -3.11 11.68
CA ALA A 91 -16.86 -4.52 12.03
C ALA A 91 -16.99 -4.74 13.55
N SER A 92 -16.27 -3.98 14.38
CA SER A 92 -16.40 -4.07 15.84
C SER A 92 -17.72 -3.51 16.38
N GLN A 93 -18.36 -2.61 15.62
CA GLN A 93 -19.60 -1.96 16.02
C GLN A 93 -20.84 -2.69 15.49
N ASP A 94 -20.72 -3.35 14.33
CA ASP A 94 -21.83 -4.03 13.68
C ASP A 94 -21.49 -5.50 13.36
N PRO A 95 -22.14 -6.47 14.03
CA PRO A 95 -21.94 -7.89 13.75
C PRO A 95 -22.36 -8.34 12.34
N GLU A 96 -23.26 -7.61 11.68
CA GLU A 96 -23.78 -8.00 10.36
C GLU A 96 -22.72 -7.86 9.26
N ILE A 97 -21.79 -6.91 9.43
CA ILE A 97 -20.78 -6.55 8.42
C ILE A 97 -19.41 -7.18 8.68
N VAL A 98 -19.27 -7.97 9.75
CA VAL A 98 -17.97 -8.50 10.22
C VAL A 98 -17.28 -9.32 9.15
N ASP A 99 -18.00 -10.25 8.53
CA ASP A 99 -17.42 -11.17 7.56
C ASP A 99 -16.94 -10.42 6.30
N THR A 100 -17.75 -9.48 5.80
CA THR A 100 -17.40 -8.62 4.68
C THR A 100 -16.18 -7.75 4.99
N MET A 101 -16.17 -7.07 6.14
CA MET A 101 -15.07 -6.17 6.50
C MET A 101 -13.77 -6.93 6.79
N VAL A 102 -13.84 -8.13 7.36
CA VAL A 102 -12.68 -9.02 7.54
C VAL A 102 -12.13 -9.44 6.18
N THR A 103 -13.00 -9.91 5.27
CA THR A 103 -12.62 -10.34 3.93
C THR A 103 -11.98 -9.21 3.14
N VAL A 104 -12.62 -8.04 3.10
CA VAL A 104 -12.11 -6.85 2.42
C VAL A 104 -10.78 -6.37 3.03
N THR A 105 -10.65 -6.41 4.35
CA THR A 105 -9.40 -6.04 5.04
C THR A 105 -8.24 -6.95 4.63
N GLN A 106 -8.45 -8.27 4.67
CA GLN A 106 -7.43 -9.26 4.30
C GLN A 106 -7.05 -9.11 2.82
N ALA A 107 -8.06 -8.96 1.97
CA ALA A 107 -7.91 -8.73 0.54
C ALA A 107 -7.14 -7.43 0.25
N SER A 108 -7.42 -6.33 0.95
CA SER A 108 -6.71 -5.04 0.78
C SER A 108 -5.23 -5.13 1.15
N LEU A 109 -4.90 -5.81 2.26
CA LEU A 109 -3.50 -5.98 2.67
C LEU A 109 -2.69 -6.78 1.64
N ILE A 110 -3.25 -7.88 1.11
CA ILE A 110 -2.60 -8.66 0.04
C ILE A 110 -2.57 -7.90 -1.28
N GLY A 111 -3.69 -7.27 -1.63
CA GLY A 111 -3.82 -6.47 -2.83
C GLY A 111 -2.82 -5.32 -2.89
N SER A 112 -2.49 -4.72 -1.75
CA SER A 112 -1.44 -3.71 -1.64
C SER A 112 -0.05 -4.27 -1.92
N ILE A 113 0.27 -5.48 -1.46
CA ILE A 113 1.53 -6.17 -1.81
C ILE A 113 1.55 -6.49 -3.31
N LEU A 114 0.49 -7.09 -3.84
CA LEU A 114 0.38 -7.44 -5.27
C LEU A 114 0.42 -6.21 -6.17
N GLY A 115 -0.28 -5.14 -5.78
CA GLY A 115 -0.33 -3.86 -6.47
C GLY A 115 1.06 -3.25 -6.56
N ASN A 116 1.80 -3.17 -5.44
CA ASN A 116 3.15 -2.63 -5.45
C ASN A 116 4.12 -3.48 -6.27
N MET A 117 4.08 -4.80 -6.09
CA MET A 117 5.01 -5.72 -6.76
C MET A 117 4.76 -5.89 -8.26
N LEU A 118 3.50 -5.88 -8.69
CA LEU A 118 3.16 -6.16 -10.08
C LEU A 118 2.70 -4.90 -10.84
N LEU A 119 1.77 -4.13 -10.28
CA LEU A 119 1.22 -2.96 -10.95
C LEU A 119 2.21 -1.78 -10.91
N VAL A 120 2.66 -1.35 -9.73
CA VAL A 120 3.52 -0.18 -9.59
C VAL A 120 4.87 -0.42 -10.22
N LEU A 121 5.51 -1.53 -9.86
CA LEU A 121 6.78 -1.91 -10.44
C LEU A 121 6.64 -2.12 -11.96
N GLY A 122 5.59 -2.81 -12.41
CA GLY A 122 5.32 -2.99 -13.84
C GLY A 122 5.19 -1.66 -14.60
N LEU A 123 4.39 -0.71 -14.08
CA LEU A 123 4.25 0.63 -14.67
C LEU A 123 5.57 1.39 -14.69
N ALA A 124 6.36 1.29 -13.62
CA ALA A 124 7.66 1.94 -13.52
C ALA A 124 8.65 1.39 -14.55
N LEU A 125 8.74 0.06 -14.70
CA LEU A 125 9.62 -0.60 -15.66
C LEU A 125 9.21 -0.29 -17.11
N VAL A 126 7.91 -0.28 -17.41
CA VAL A 126 7.41 0.12 -18.74
C VAL A 126 7.76 1.57 -19.02
N TRP A 127 7.42 2.49 -18.12
CA TRP A 127 7.62 3.92 -18.36
C TRP A 127 9.11 4.29 -18.40
N GLY A 128 9.91 3.72 -17.51
CA GLY A 128 11.36 3.85 -17.50
C GLY A 128 11.98 3.27 -18.78
N GLY A 129 11.58 2.05 -19.15
CA GLY A 129 12.05 1.33 -20.34
C GLY A 129 11.65 1.94 -21.69
N ILE A 130 10.54 2.70 -21.75
CA ILE A 130 10.16 3.48 -22.93
C ILE A 130 11.12 4.67 -23.13
N LYS A 131 11.58 5.27 -22.04
CA LYS A 131 12.48 6.43 -22.07
C LYS A 131 13.96 6.03 -22.19
N HIS A 132 14.32 4.90 -21.58
CA HIS A 132 15.69 4.41 -21.45
C HIS A 132 15.73 2.95 -21.86
N LYS A 133 16.64 2.57 -22.78
CA LYS A 133 16.64 1.21 -23.34
C LYS A 133 16.87 0.10 -22.30
N GLU A 134 17.76 0.35 -21.35
CA GLU A 134 18.04 -0.49 -20.18
C GLU A 134 18.34 0.46 -19.01
N GLN A 135 17.91 0.08 -17.81
CA GLN A 135 18.25 0.80 -16.58
C GLN A 135 18.88 -0.15 -15.58
N THR A 136 20.02 0.25 -15.01
CA THR A 136 20.77 -0.54 -14.01
C THR A 136 20.47 -0.05 -12.60
N PHE A 137 20.52 -0.96 -11.64
CA PHE A 137 20.30 -0.65 -10.22
C PHE A 137 21.16 -1.53 -9.31
N ASN A 138 21.40 -1.07 -8.08
CA ASN A 138 22.10 -1.80 -7.03
C ASN A 138 21.21 -2.89 -6.44
N SER A 139 21.62 -4.15 -6.61
CA SER A 139 20.85 -5.31 -6.22
C SER A 139 20.95 -5.67 -4.73
N ASP A 140 21.85 -5.08 -3.94
CA ASP A 140 22.07 -5.50 -2.55
C ASP A 140 20.88 -5.16 -1.64
N ALA A 141 20.43 -3.89 -1.64
CA ALA A 141 19.27 -3.44 -0.87
C ALA A 141 17.97 -4.11 -1.35
N ILE A 142 17.86 -4.32 -2.67
CA ILE A 142 16.70 -4.93 -3.32
C ILE A 142 16.58 -6.41 -2.93
N GLN A 143 17.68 -7.17 -2.96
CA GLN A 143 17.70 -8.58 -2.54
C GLN A 143 17.34 -8.76 -1.06
N MET A 144 17.79 -7.86 -0.18
CA MET A 144 17.44 -7.93 1.23
C MET A 144 15.94 -7.72 1.45
N ASN A 145 15.35 -6.70 0.81
CA ASN A 145 13.91 -6.46 0.88
C ASN A 145 13.10 -7.61 0.26
N GLY A 146 13.55 -8.20 -0.85
CA GLY A 146 12.97 -9.40 -1.44
C GLY A 146 12.97 -10.61 -0.50
N THR A 147 14.06 -10.78 0.26
CA THR A 147 14.19 -11.86 1.26
C THR A 147 13.27 -11.64 2.46
N LEU A 148 13.14 -10.39 2.94
CA LEU A 148 12.21 -10.03 4.00
C LEU A 148 10.75 -10.31 3.60
N LEU A 149 10.38 -10.01 2.35
CA LEU A 149 9.06 -10.34 1.80
C LEU A 149 8.80 -11.85 1.74
N LEU A 150 9.77 -12.64 1.27
CA LEU A 150 9.64 -14.10 1.25
C LEU A 150 9.42 -14.66 2.67
N LEU A 151 10.14 -14.13 3.66
CA LEU A 151 9.95 -14.52 5.05
C LEU A 151 8.56 -14.11 5.59
N ALA A 152 8.06 -12.93 5.22
CA ALA A 152 6.71 -12.51 5.57
C ALA A 152 5.63 -13.42 4.97
N ILE A 153 5.80 -13.84 3.70
CA ILE A 153 4.89 -14.78 3.03
C ILE A 153 4.88 -16.14 3.73
N VAL A 154 6.02 -16.62 4.24
CA VAL A 154 6.04 -17.85 5.05
C VAL A 154 5.10 -17.70 6.25
N ALA A 155 5.11 -16.54 6.94
CA ALA A 155 4.21 -16.29 8.06
C ALA A 155 2.72 -16.21 7.64
N PHE A 156 2.40 -15.91 6.38
CA PHE A 156 1.03 -15.92 5.84
C PHE A 156 0.58 -17.32 5.39
N ILE A 157 1.51 -18.14 4.91
CA ILE A 157 1.23 -19.53 4.50
C ILE A 157 0.89 -20.40 5.71
N ILE A 158 1.56 -20.23 6.84
CA ILE A 158 1.41 -21.13 8.00
C ILE A 158 -0.03 -21.16 8.56
N PRO A 159 -0.69 -20.01 8.85
CA PRO A 159 -2.09 -20.01 9.29
C PRO A 159 -3.03 -20.67 8.29
N SER A 160 -2.86 -20.37 7.00
CA SER A 160 -3.65 -20.95 5.91
C SER A 160 -3.44 -22.47 5.81
N ALA A 161 -2.20 -22.94 5.87
CA ALA A 161 -1.87 -24.37 5.84
C ALA A 161 -2.44 -25.11 7.05
N LEU A 162 -2.46 -24.47 8.23
CA LEU A 162 -3.06 -25.04 9.43
C LEU A 162 -4.57 -25.25 9.28
N HIS A 163 -5.28 -24.28 8.71
CA HIS A 163 -6.71 -24.43 8.38
C HIS A 163 -6.93 -25.65 7.49
N TYR A 164 -6.23 -25.74 6.35
CA TYR A 164 -6.38 -26.85 5.40
C TYR A 164 -5.94 -28.21 5.95
N SER A 165 -5.07 -28.21 6.96
CA SER A 165 -4.62 -29.45 7.65
C SER A 165 -5.60 -29.93 8.73
N GLY A 166 -6.75 -29.27 8.89
CA GLY A 166 -7.78 -29.63 9.87
C GLY A 166 -7.66 -28.92 11.23
N GLY A 167 -6.87 -27.84 11.31
CA GLY A 167 -6.80 -26.99 12.50
C GLY A 167 -8.12 -26.25 12.76
N THR A 168 -8.41 -25.94 14.02
CA THR A 168 -9.63 -25.20 14.36
C THR A 168 -9.49 -23.71 14.06
N THR A 169 -10.60 -22.99 13.91
CA THR A 169 -10.60 -21.53 13.76
C THR A 169 -9.94 -20.81 14.95
N ALA A 170 -9.98 -21.43 16.15
CA ALA A 170 -9.27 -20.92 17.32
C ALA A 170 -7.75 -21.05 17.15
N ASP A 171 -7.27 -22.18 16.61
CA ASP A 171 -5.85 -22.41 16.35
C ASP A 171 -5.32 -21.42 15.31
N VAL A 172 -6.06 -21.19 14.22
CA VAL A 172 -5.72 -20.21 13.16
C VAL A 172 -5.60 -18.79 13.74
N LYS A 173 -6.52 -18.39 14.62
CA LYS A 173 -6.45 -17.08 15.32
C LYS A 173 -5.22 -16.98 16.21
N VAL A 174 -4.93 -18.02 16.99
CA VAL A 174 -3.79 -18.03 17.92
C VAL A 174 -2.47 -17.96 17.14
N ILE A 175 -2.30 -18.78 16.11
CA ILE A 175 -1.07 -18.77 15.30
C ILE A 175 -0.91 -17.45 14.54
N SER A 176 -2.00 -16.85 14.05
CA SER A 176 -1.97 -15.53 13.40
C SER A 176 -1.48 -14.43 14.35
N ARG A 177 -1.89 -14.45 15.62
CA ARG A 177 -1.42 -13.48 16.63
C ARG A 177 0.06 -13.67 16.95
N TYR A 178 0.52 -14.90 17.12
CA TYR A 178 1.94 -15.17 17.33
C TYR A 178 2.79 -14.76 16.12
N ALA A 179 2.36 -15.12 14.92
CA ALA A 179 3.00 -14.70 13.68
C ALA A 179 3.05 -13.16 13.58
N ALA A 180 1.96 -12.46 13.92
CA ALA A 180 1.94 -11.00 13.91
C ALA A 180 2.97 -10.37 14.85
N ILE A 181 3.09 -10.88 16.08
CA ILE A 181 4.11 -10.40 17.04
C ILE A 181 5.53 -10.65 16.50
N VAL A 182 5.79 -11.83 15.95
CA VAL A 182 7.09 -12.16 15.36
C VAL A 182 7.42 -11.25 14.19
N LEU A 183 6.47 -11.01 13.27
CA LEU A 183 6.65 -10.11 12.13
C LEU A 183 6.98 -8.68 12.57
N LEU A 184 6.29 -8.15 13.58
CA LEU A 184 6.58 -6.81 14.12
C LEU A 184 7.97 -6.72 14.77
N VAL A 185 8.41 -7.77 15.45
CA VAL A 185 9.78 -7.84 15.99
C VAL A 185 10.81 -7.83 14.85
N ILE A 186 10.58 -8.64 13.81
CA ILE A 186 11.44 -8.69 12.63
C ILE A 186 11.45 -7.32 11.93
N TYR A 187 10.31 -6.67 11.81
CA TYR A 187 10.21 -5.32 11.25
C TYR A 187 11.03 -4.31 12.07
N GLY A 188 10.91 -4.31 13.40
CA GLY A 188 11.71 -3.43 14.26
C GLY A 188 13.21 -3.65 14.13
N LEU A 189 13.63 -4.92 14.02
CA LEU A 189 15.03 -5.28 13.77
C LEU A 189 15.48 -4.89 12.35
N ALA A 190 14.62 -5.02 11.35
CA ALA A 190 14.87 -4.58 9.98
C ALA A 190 15.02 -3.05 9.90
N LEU A 191 14.19 -2.28 10.61
CA LEU A 191 14.35 -0.84 10.74
C LEU A 191 15.67 -0.47 11.43
N LEU A 192 16.06 -1.17 12.50
CA LEU A 192 17.36 -0.97 13.13
C LEU A 192 18.52 -1.29 12.16
N PHE A 193 18.35 -2.30 11.32
CA PHE A 193 19.31 -2.67 10.30
C PHE A 193 19.45 -1.57 9.24
N GLN A 194 18.33 -1.16 8.66
CA GLN A 194 18.25 -0.16 7.59
C GLN A 194 18.69 1.24 8.04
N LEU A 195 18.27 1.67 9.23
CA LEU A 195 18.46 3.05 9.68
C LEU A 195 19.73 3.27 10.50
N LYS A 196 20.40 2.19 10.95
CA LYS A 196 21.55 2.31 11.85
C LYS A 196 22.72 1.40 11.52
N THR A 197 22.55 0.07 11.55
CA THR A 197 23.73 -0.83 11.45
C THR A 197 24.27 -0.94 10.04
N HIS A 198 23.39 -0.89 9.03
CA HIS A 198 23.73 -1.02 7.61
C HIS A 198 23.14 0.12 6.78
N ALA A 199 23.01 1.31 7.36
CA ALA A 199 22.55 2.50 6.65
C ALA A 199 23.30 2.72 5.32
N HIS A 200 24.59 2.40 5.27
CA HIS A 200 25.39 2.48 4.03
C HIS A 200 24.90 1.60 2.86
N VAL A 201 24.20 0.49 3.13
CA VAL A 201 23.62 -0.38 2.08
C VAL A 201 22.34 0.23 1.51
N PHE A 202 21.64 1.04 2.31
CA PHE A 202 20.38 1.71 1.93
C PHE A 202 20.58 3.17 1.53
N ALA A 203 21.75 3.75 1.82
CA ALA A 203 22.14 5.07 1.37
C ALA A 203 22.29 5.06 -0.15
N THR A 204 21.50 5.89 -0.83
CA THR A 204 21.67 6.13 -2.26
C THR A 204 23.06 6.76 -2.50
N GLU A 205 23.76 6.37 -3.56
CA GLU A 205 25.09 6.90 -3.88
C GLU A 205 25.10 8.45 -3.86
N PRO A 206 26.19 9.09 -3.35
CA PRO A 206 26.32 10.54 -3.33
C PRO A 206 26.31 11.08 -4.77
N GLY A 207 25.16 11.64 -5.19
CA GLY A 207 24.88 12.09 -6.55
C GLY A 207 23.55 11.58 -7.12
N HIS A 208 23.03 10.47 -6.61
CA HIS A 208 21.75 9.88 -7.02
C HIS A 208 20.61 10.11 -6.02
N GLY A 209 20.92 10.45 -4.76
CA GLY A 209 19.94 10.80 -3.75
C GLY A 209 19.19 12.10 -4.07
N HIS A 210 17.86 12.06 -4.01
CA HIS A 210 17.03 13.26 -3.85
C HIS A 210 17.32 13.87 -2.47
N HIS A 211 18.42 14.61 -2.33
CA HIS A 211 18.37 15.80 -1.49
C HIS A 211 17.67 16.88 -2.31
N GLU A 212 16.39 16.66 -2.63
CA GLU A 212 15.56 17.77 -3.03
C GLU A 212 15.42 18.65 -1.80
N ASP A 213 15.86 19.89 -1.92
CA ASP A 213 15.66 20.87 -0.87
C ASP A 213 14.15 20.97 -0.59
N PRO A 214 13.73 21.03 0.68
CA PRO A 214 12.32 21.16 1.03
C PRO A 214 11.69 22.32 0.26
N THR A 215 10.66 22.02 -0.53
CA THR A 215 10.06 23.01 -1.43
C THR A 215 9.01 23.86 -0.71
N MET A 216 8.54 23.41 0.45
CA MET A 216 7.47 24.03 1.23
C MET A 216 8.00 24.64 2.56
N THR A 217 7.19 25.35 3.34
CA THR A 217 7.55 25.66 4.74
C THR A 217 7.30 24.44 5.64
N ASN A 218 7.98 24.34 6.79
CA ASN A 218 7.73 23.23 7.73
C ASN A 218 6.29 23.28 8.27
N LYS A 219 5.77 24.49 8.49
CA LYS A 219 4.39 24.69 8.95
C LYS A 219 3.38 24.20 7.91
N ASP A 220 3.57 24.58 6.65
CA ASP A 220 2.68 24.16 5.57
C ASP A 220 2.76 22.64 5.32
N ALA A 221 3.93 22.03 5.50
CA ALA A 221 4.09 20.57 5.41
C ALA A 221 3.26 19.81 6.46
N TRP A 222 3.32 20.26 7.72
CA TRP A 222 2.48 19.70 8.79
C TRP A 222 0.99 19.98 8.58
N ILE A 223 0.62 21.17 8.11
CA ILE A 223 -0.78 21.49 7.80
C ILE A 223 -1.29 20.59 6.66
N LEU A 224 -0.49 20.41 5.60
CA LEU A 224 -0.85 19.54 4.47
C LEU A 224 -1.04 18.10 4.95
N LEU A 225 -0.09 17.56 5.71
CA LEU A 225 -0.17 16.21 6.24
C LEU A 225 -1.44 16.02 7.08
N ILE A 226 -1.66 16.86 8.10
CA ILE A 226 -2.81 16.72 9.00
C ILE A 226 -4.13 16.90 8.24
N ALA A 227 -4.23 17.92 7.38
CA ALA A 227 -5.45 18.16 6.62
C ALA A 227 -5.76 17.00 5.66
N ALA A 228 -4.75 16.50 4.94
CA ALA A 228 -4.90 15.36 4.05
C ALA A 228 -5.31 14.10 4.82
N THR A 229 -4.65 13.81 5.95
CA THR A 229 -5.01 12.67 6.82
C THR A 229 -6.46 12.73 7.31
N VAL A 230 -6.93 13.90 7.76
CA VAL A 230 -8.32 14.06 8.21
C VAL A 230 -9.30 13.86 7.05
N LEU A 231 -9.00 14.41 5.87
CA LEU A 231 -9.86 14.25 4.70
C LEU A 231 -9.85 12.80 4.19
N VAL A 232 -8.70 12.11 4.19
CA VAL A 232 -8.61 10.68 3.88
C VAL A 232 -9.47 9.89 4.88
N ALA A 233 -9.34 10.14 6.17
CA ALA A 233 -10.15 9.46 7.19
C ALA A 233 -11.66 9.71 7.01
N TRP A 234 -12.06 10.93 6.63
CA TRP A 234 -13.46 11.23 6.35
C TRP A 234 -13.98 10.51 5.10
N MET A 235 -13.21 10.49 4.02
CA MET A 235 -13.59 9.76 2.81
C MET A 235 -13.57 8.25 3.03
N ALA A 236 -12.59 7.72 3.75
CA ALA A 236 -12.50 6.32 4.13
C ALA A 236 -13.68 5.91 5.02
N HIS A 237 -14.15 6.78 5.91
CA HIS A 237 -15.36 6.54 6.68
C HIS A 237 -16.59 6.38 5.77
N ILE A 238 -16.78 7.27 4.79
CA ILE A 238 -17.88 7.15 3.81
C ILE A 238 -17.73 5.86 3.00
N LEU A 239 -16.52 5.57 2.52
CA LEU A 239 -16.21 4.36 1.74
C LEU A 239 -16.61 3.09 2.50
N VAL A 240 -16.16 2.93 3.74
CA VAL A 240 -16.43 1.74 4.55
C VAL A 240 -17.93 1.54 4.79
N HIS A 241 -18.66 2.62 5.13
CA HIS A 241 -20.11 2.54 5.39
C HIS A 241 -20.96 2.30 4.14
N SER A 242 -20.41 2.53 2.95
CA SER A 242 -21.11 2.35 1.68
C SER A 242 -20.69 1.09 0.93
N LEU A 243 -19.74 0.33 1.48
CA LEU A 243 -19.13 -0.81 0.80
C LEU A 243 -20.13 -1.93 0.51
N GLU A 244 -20.95 -2.33 1.48
CA GLU A 244 -21.91 -3.43 1.29
C GLU A 244 -22.95 -3.11 0.21
N ALA A 245 -23.47 -1.89 0.22
CA ALA A 245 -24.39 -1.42 -0.80
C ALA A 245 -23.75 -1.46 -2.21
N ALA A 246 -22.45 -1.11 -2.30
CA ALA A 246 -21.73 -1.19 -3.56
C ALA A 246 -21.47 -2.63 -4.02
N VAL A 247 -21.18 -3.56 -3.10
CA VAL A 247 -21.06 -5.00 -3.37
C VAL A 247 -22.37 -5.52 -3.95
N ASP A 248 -23.49 -5.22 -3.30
CA ASP A 248 -24.82 -5.70 -3.70
C ASP A 248 -25.29 -5.11 -5.03
N GLU A 249 -25.11 -3.80 -5.25
CA GLU A 249 -25.62 -3.12 -6.45
C GLU A 249 -24.74 -3.34 -7.67
N TRP A 250 -23.41 -3.31 -7.52
CA TRP A 250 -22.49 -3.56 -8.65
C TRP A 250 -22.26 -5.05 -8.93
N GLY A 251 -22.62 -5.93 -8.00
CA GLY A 251 -22.35 -7.37 -8.11
C GLY A 251 -20.85 -7.67 -8.19
N LEU A 252 -20.01 -6.79 -7.62
CA LEU A 252 -18.57 -7.00 -7.57
C LEU A 252 -18.22 -7.82 -6.33
N PRO A 253 -17.36 -8.84 -6.46
CA PRO A 253 -16.91 -9.62 -5.33
C PRO A 253 -16.16 -8.78 -4.30
N GLU A 254 -16.38 -9.05 -3.02
CA GLU A 254 -15.66 -8.41 -1.90
C GLU A 254 -14.14 -8.55 -2.06
N LEU A 255 -13.70 -9.73 -2.51
CA LEU A 255 -12.29 -10.01 -2.81
C LEU A 255 -11.75 -9.13 -3.94
N PHE A 256 -12.53 -8.88 -5.00
CA PHE A 256 -12.10 -7.99 -6.08
C PHE A 256 -11.98 -6.55 -5.59
N ILE A 257 -12.94 -6.07 -4.82
CA ILE A 257 -12.91 -4.73 -4.22
C ILE A 257 -11.67 -4.59 -3.33
N GLY A 258 -11.46 -5.55 -2.42
CA GLY A 258 -10.32 -5.54 -1.52
C GLY A 258 -8.99 -5.69 -2.24
N VAL A 259 -8.79 -6.69 -3.10
CA VAL A 259 -7.48 -6.97 -3.71
C VAL A 259 -7.11 -5.93 -4.77
N ILE A 260 -8.07 -5.42 -5.53
CA ILE A 260 -7.80 -4.57 -6.70
C ILE A 260 -8.15 -3.11 -6.44
N LEU A 261 -9.39 -2.82 -6.03
CA LEU A 261 -9.86 -1.44 -5.99
C LEU A 261 -9.24 -0.65 -4.82
N LEU A 262 -9.34 -1.15 -3.58
CA LEU A 262 -8.89 -0.36 -2.42
C LEU A 262 -7.39 0.00 -2.49
N PRO A 263 -6.46 -0.94 -2.74
CA PRO A 263 -5.04 -0.63 -2.87
C PRO A 263 -4.73 0.30 -4.03
N PHE A 264 -5.48 0.19 -5.14
CA PHE A 264 -5.25 1.02 -6.32
C PHE A 264 -5.44 2.52 -6.00
N PHE A 265 -6.46 2.84 -5.21
CA PHE A 265 -6.73 4.22 -4.79
C PHE A 265 -5.97 4.61 -3.51
N GLY A 266 -5.75 3.67 -2.59
CA GLY A 266 -5.04 3.88 -1.31
C GLY A 266 -3.55 4.18 -1.48
N ASN A 267 -2.87 3.48 -2.38
CA ASN A 267 -1.41 3.57 -2.57
C ASN A 267 -0.99 4.54 -3.69
N ALA A 268 -1.91 5.42 -4.11
CA ALA A 268 -1.70 6.33 -5.23
C ALA A 268 -0.41 7.17 -5.13
N ALA A 269 -0.06 7.63 -3.92
CA ALA A 269 1.17 8.39 -3.68
C ALA A 269 2.41 7.63 -4.20
N GLU A 270 2.49 6.35 -3.85
CA GLU A 270 3.63 5.48 -4.18
C GLU A 270 3.64 5.13 -5.67
N HIS A 271 2.45 4.87 -6.24
CA HIS A 271 2.28 4.57 -7.66
C HIS A 271 2.87 5.67 -8.55
N PHE A 272 2.42 6.91 -8.33
CA PHE A 272 2.85 8.04 -9.14
C PHE A 272 4.32 8.36 -8.89
N THR A 273 4.78 8.31 -7.64
CA THR A 273 6.16 8.65 -7.29
C THR A 273 7.13 7.66 -7.94
N ALA A 274 6.90 6.36 -7.80
CA ALA A 274 7.72 5.31 -8.40
C ALA A 274 7.82 5.46 -9.93
N VAL A 275 6.69 5.63 -10.62
CA VAL A 275 6.67 5.81 -12.08
C VAL A 275 7.40 7.09 -12.50
N ILE A 276 7.23 8.20 -11.79
CA ILE A 276 7.90 9.47 -12.11
C ILE A 276 9.42 9.33 -11.96
N VAL A 277 9.91 8.72 -10.87
CA VAL A 277 11.36 8.58 -10.64
C VAL A 277 12.00 7.55 -11.57
N ALA A 278 11.31 6.47 -11.92
CA ALA A 278 11.76 5.53 -12.94
C ALA A 278 12.00 6.24 -14.29
N GLY A 279 11.06 7.11 -14.69
CA GLY A 279 11.19 7.93 -15.91
C GLY A 279 12.27 9.01 -15.85
N LYS A 280 12.84 9.31 -14.68
CA LYS A 280 14.00 10.20 -14.46
C LYS A 280 15.33 9.44 -14.41
N ASP A 281 15.34 8.19 -14.85
CA ASP A 281 16.49 7.30 -14.79
C ASP A 281 16.95 6.92 -13.38
N LYS A 282 16.03 6.92 -12.40
CA LYS A 282 16.30 6.54 -11.01
C LYS A 282 15.54 5.26 -10.65
N MET A 283 15.88 4.17 -11.34
CA MET A 283 15.19 2.89 -11.17
C MET A 283 15.39 2.29 -9.76
N ASP A 284 16.58 2.45 -9.17
CA ASP A 284 16.86 2.08 -7.78
C ASP A 284 15.80 2.60 -6.80
N LEU A 285 15.49 3.89 -6.92
CA LEU A 285 14.53 4.56 -6.05
C LEU A 285 13.11 4.07 -6.32
N SER A 286 12.75 3.86 -7.58
CA SER A 286 11.44 3.32 -7.95
C SER A 286 11.21 1.93 -7.35
N ILE A 287 12.21 1.04 -7.46
CA ILE A 287 12.16 -0.31 -6.91
C ILE A 287 12.11 -0.25 -5.38
N ALA A 288 12.92 0.62 -4.76
CA ALA A 288 12.91 0.81 -3.32
C ALA A 288 11.55 1.29 -2.79
N ILE A 289 10.86 2.18 -3.51
CA ILE A 289 9.50 2.61 -3.16
C ILE A 289 8.53 1.42 -3.22
N ALA A 290 8.48 0.70 -4.34
CA ALA A 290 7.51 -0.39 -4.54
C ALA A 290 7.74 -1.58 -3.59
N ILE A 291 8.98 -2.09 -3.52
CA ILE A 291 9.31 -3.24 -2.66
C ILE A 291 9.34 -2.83 -1.20
N GLY A 292 9.86 -1.64 -0.89
CA GLY A 292 9.89 -1.12 0.49
C GLY A 292 8.50 -0.98 1.08
N SER A 293 7.54 -0.46 0.31
CA SER A 293 6.14 -0.41 0.74
C SER A 293 5.55 -1.80 0.94
N SER A 294 5.80 -2.74 0.01
CA SER A 294 5.37 -4.14 0.15
C SER A 294 5.91 -4.81 1.43
N VAL A 295 7.18 -4.58 1.75
CA VAL A 295 7.80 -5.04 3.01
C VAL A 295 7.09 -4.43 4.22
N GLN A 296 6.78 -3.13 4.19
CA GLN A 296 6.07 -2.46 5.28
C GLN A 296 4.65 -3.00 5.46
N ILE A 297 3.92 -3.24 4.37
CA ILE A 297 2.58 -3.82 4.44
C ILE A 297 2.66 -5.22 5.08
N ALA A 298 3.60 -6.05 4.63
CA ALA A 298 3.70 -7.44 5.07
C ALA A 298 4.20 -7.59 6.51
N LEU A 299 5.21 -6.81 6.91
CA LEU A 299 5.89 -6.95 8.21
C LEU A 299 5.38 -5.97 9.29
N PHE A 300 4.67 -4.92 8.91
CA PHE A 300 4.11 -3.92 9.83
C PHE A 300 2.61 -3.76 9.72
N ALA A 301 2.06 -3.38 8.56
CA ALA A 301 0.64 -3.03 8.46
C ALA A 301 -0.27 -4.23 8.78
N ALA A 302 -0.10 -5.34 8.08
CA ALA A 302 -0.88 -6.57 8.31
C ALA A 302 -0.81 -7.04 9.77
N PRO A 303 0.38 -7.24 10.38
CA PRO A 303 0.43 -7.68 11.77
C PRO A 303 -0.06 -6.64 12.78
N ALA A 304 0.11 -5.34 12.52
CA ALA A 304 -0.47 -4.29 13.36
C ALA A 304 -2.01 -4.34 13.32
N MET A 305 -2.61 -4.58 12.15
CA MET A 305 -4.06 -4.72 12.00
C MET A 305 -4.59 -5.97 12.72
N ILE A 306 -3.84 -7.07 12.76
CA ILE A 306 -4.19 -8.25 13.56
C ILE A 306 -4.26 -7.93 15.05
N LEU A 307 -3.27 -7.18 15.57
CA LEU A 307 -3.27 -6.77 16.98
C LEU A 307 -4.39 -5.76 17.29
N PHE A 308 -4.66 -4.84 16.36
CA PHE A 308 -5.76 -3.90 16.49
C PHE A 308 -7.12 -4.61 16.50
N ALA A 309 -7.38 -5.50 15.54
CA ALA A 309 -8.58 -6.32 15.49
C ALA A 309 -8.75 -7.16 16.76
N TRP A 310 -7.67 -7.73 17.28
CA TRP A 310 -7.70 -8.46 18.55
C TRP A 310 -8.12 -7.56 19.73
N ALA A 311 -7.62 -6.32 19.78
CA ALA A 311 -7.96 -5.36 20.83
C ALA A 311 -9.45 -4.94 20.79
N VAL A 312 -10.05 -4.84 19.59
CA VAL A 312 -11.46 -4.46 19.41
C VAL A 312 -12.42 -5.65 19.29
N GLY A 313 -11.92 -6.89 19.40
CA GLY A 313 -12.74 -8.10 19.41
C GLY A 313 -13.16 -8.63 18.03
N VAL A 314 -12.56 -8.14 16.94
CA VAL A 314 -12.85 -8.57 15.57
C VAL A 314 -11.98 -9.79 15.19
N PRO A 315 -12.54 -10.84 14.57
CA PRO A 315 -11.83 -12.10 14.32
C PRO A 315 -10.93 -12.07 13.08
N LEU A 316 -10.08 -11.04 12.93
CA LEU A 316 -9.12 -10.95 11.82
C LEU A 316 -7.96 -11.94 11.99
N THR A 317 -7.57 -12.64 10.92
CA THR A 317 -6.46 -13.60 10.88
C THR A 317 -5.48 -13.29 9.75
N LEU A 318 -4.30 -13.92 9.77
CA LEU A 318 -3.34 -13.91 8.65
C LEU A 318 -3.60 -15.06 7.65
N GLU A 319 -4.80 -15.62 7.67
CA GLU A 319 -5.28 -16.53 6.64
C GLU A 319 -5.92 -15.70 5.53
N PHE A 320 -5.22 -15.53 4.41
CA PHE A 320 -5.68 -14.69 3.32
C PHE A 320 -6.43 -15.44 2.22
N GLY A 321 -6.53 -16.76 2.32
CA GLY A 321 -7.03 -17.63 1.25
C GLY A 321 -5.93 -18.20 0.37
N MET A 322 -6.24 -19.29 -0.34
CA MET A 322 -5.27 -20.05 -1.12
C MET A 322 -4.81 -19.30 -2.37
N LEU A 323 -5.73 -18.61 -3.06
CA LEU A 323 -5.40 -17.89 -4.30
C LEU A 323 -4.53 -16.67 -3.99
N GLU A 324 -4.92 -15.90 -2.98
CA GLU A 324 -4.25 -14.70 -2.47
C GLU A 324 -2.82 -15.02 -2.04
N THR A 325 -2.67 -16.07 -1.23
CA THR A 325 -1.36 -16.50 -0.73
C THR A 325 -0.49 -17.02 -1.87
N ALA A 326 -1.04 -17.83 -2.78
CA ALA A 326 -0.29 -18.37 -3.92
C ALA A 326 0.10 -17.26 -4.92
N ALA A 327 -0.81 -16.35 -5.22
CA ALA A 327 -0.56 -15.20 -6.09
C ALA A 327 0.55 -14.32 -5.53
N THR A 328 0.52 -14.02 -4.22
CA THR A 328 1.55 -13.22 -3.55
C THR A 328 2.90 -13.93 -3.57
N PHE A 329 2.93 -15.23 -3.30
CA PHE A 329 4.15 -16.04 -3.37
C PHE A 329 4.77 -16.02 -4.77
N VAL A 330 3.96 -16.27 -5.80
CA VAL A 330 4.42 -16.24 -7.20
C VAL A 330 4.86 -14.84 -7.61
N ALA A 331 4.14 -13.79 -7.22
CA ALA A 331 4.51 -12.41 -7.52
C ALA A 331 5.87 -12.06 -6.94
N VAL A 332 6.14 -12.40 -5.68
CA VAL A 332 7.45 -12.13 -5.06
C VAL A 332 8.56 -12.93 -5.73
N LEU A 333 8.32 -14.17 -6.13
CA LEU A 333 9.31 -14.96 -6.88
C LEU A 333 9.62 -14.35 -8.27
N VAL A 334 8.58 -13.98 -9.02
CA VAL A 334 8.74 -13.38 -10.36
C VAL A 334 9.50 -12.07 -10.26
N VAL A 335 9.12 -11.19 -9.34
CA VAL A 335 9.81 -9.90 -9.16
C VAL A 335 11.25 -10.10 -8.72
N ASN A 336 11.52 -10.97 -7.74
CA ASN A 336 12.90 -11.26 -7.33
C ASN A 336 13.73 -11.85 -8.49
N SER A 337 13.12 -12.65 -9.37
CA SER A 337 13.80 -13.19 -10.54
C SER A 337 14.09 -12.11 -11.59
N ILE A 338 13.16 -11.18 -11.82
CA ILE A 338 13.35 -10.05 -12.75
C ILE A 338 14.46 -9.13 -12.27
N LEU A 339 14.54 -8.89 -10.96
CA LEU A 339 15.49 -7.95 -10.39
C LEU A 339 16.88 -8.56 -10.11
N ALA A 340 17.06 -9.87 -10.33
CA ALA A 340 18.26 -10.60 -9.94
C ALA A 340 19.52 -10.18 -10.72
N ASP A 341 19.36 -9.75 -11.97
CA ASP A 341 20.48 -9.39 -12.85
C ASP A 341 20.91 -7.91 -12.73
N GLY A 342 20.23 -7.13 -11.88
CA GLY A 342 20.52 -5.72 -11.64
C GLY A 342 20.14 -4.80 -12.79
N LYS A 343 19.35 -5.29 -13.76
CA LYS A 343 18.90 -4.54 -14.93
C LYS A 343 17.39 -4.59 -15.06
N SER A 344 16.84 -3.61 -15.78
CA SER A 344 15.43 -3.62 -16.15
C SER A 344 15.19 -3.16 -17.58
N ASN A 345 14.12 -3.67 -18.18
CA ASN A 345 13.62 -3.23 -19.48
C ASN A 345 12.08 -3.14 -19.52
N TRP A 346 11.55 -2.54 -20.58
CA TRP A 346 10.09 -2.34 -20.70
C TRP A 346 9.31 -3.66 -20.82
N LEU A 347 9.91 -4.73 -21.36
CA LEU A 347 9.23 -6.01 -21.57
C LEU A 347 8.97 -6.72 -20.23
N GLU A 348 9.93 -6.70 -19.31
CA GLU A 348 9.73 -7.15 -17.93
C GLU A 348 8.58 -6.39 -17.25
N GLY A 349 8.50 -5.09 -17.46
CA GLY A 349 7.39 -4.28 -16.99
C GLY A 349 6.03 -4.76 -17.56
N VAL A 350 5.97 -5.03 -18.86
CA VAL A 350 4.76 -5.58 -19.51
C VAL A 350 4.41 -6.97 -18.96
N MET A 351 5.41 -7.82 -18.66
CA MET A 351 5.17 -9.13 -18.05
C MET A 351 4.53 -8.99 -16.66
N LEU A 352 5.03 -8.09 -15.82
CA LEU A 352 4.45 -7.80 -14.51
C LEU A 352 3.01 -7.27 -14.60
N LEU A 353 2.75 -6.33 -15.52
CA LEU A 353 1.41 -5.82 -15.78
C LEU A 353 0.47 -6.91 -16.31
N GLY A 354 0.97 -7.79 -17.19
CA GLY A 354 0.22 -8.94 -17.68
C GLY A 354 -0.17 -9.89 -16.54
N SER A 355 0.75 -10.19 -15.63
CA SER A 355 0.46 -10.97 -14.42
C SER A 355 -0.59 -10.29 -13.54
N TYR A 356 -0.49 -8.98 -13.32
CA TYR A 356 -1.46 -8.22 -12.53
C TYR A 356 -2.88 -8.28 -13.14
N VAL A 357 -2.99 -8.10 -14.47
CA VAL A 357 -4.28 -8.17 -15.17
C VAL A 357 -4.89 -9.58 -15.08
N ILE A 358 -4.08 -10.63 -15.26
CA ILE A 358 -4.56 -12.02 -15.13
C ILE A 358 -5.10 -12.28 -13.72
N LEU A 359 -4.39 -11.81 -12.68
CA LEU A 359 -4.84 -11.93 -11.30
C LEU A 359 -6.12 -11.13 -11.05
N ALA A 360 -6.20 -9.89 -11.52
CA ALA A 360 -7.41 -9.06 -11.40
C ALA A 360 -8.63 -9.73 -12.02
N LEU A 361 -8.47 -10.34 -13.21
CA LEU A 361 -9.54 -11.10 -13.88
C LEU A 361 -9.90 -12.40 -13.15
N ALA A 362 -8.97 -13.00 -12.41
CA ALA A 362 -9.23 -14.18 -11.58
C ALA A 362 -10.04 -13.79 -10.34
N PHE A 363 -9.65 -12.71 -9.64
CA PHE A 363 -10.39 -12.19 -8.48
C PHE A 363 -11.78 -11.66 -8.83
N LEU A 364 -11.98 -11.19 -10.07
CA LEU A 364 -13.30 -10.76 -10.55
C LEU A 364 -14.28 -11.94 -10.76
N GLN A 365 -13.77 -13.17 -10.91
CA GLN A 365 -14.59 -14.36 -11.17
C GLN A 365 -14.96 -15.16 -9.92
N LEU A 366 -14.30 -14.89 -8.79
CA LEU A 366 -14.60 -15.46 -7.48
C LEU A 366 -15.71 -14.67 -6.83
#